data_AF-A0A8J3TDU2-F1
#
_entry.id   AF-A0A8J3TDU2-F1
#
_cell.length_a   1.000
_cell.length_b   1.000
_cell.length_c   1.000
_cell.angle_alpha   90.00
_cell.angle_beta   90.00
_cell.angle_gamma   90.00
#
_symmetry.space_group_name_H-M   'P 1'
#
loop_
_entity.id
_entity.type
_entity.pdbx_description
1 polymer ?
#
loop_
_entity_poly.entity_id
_entity_poly.type
_entity_poly.pdbx_seq_one_letter_code
_entity_poly.pdbx_strand_id
1 'polypeptide(L)'
;MVTWYENLLVAGEFELTVNALERAGFEAIVAPVARARVAVVPYEWSGGEDLSDMVTLLGRDLGFAAIRWENNSFVLTADVWEGGRLTHWYVSELSNVAYRWVDELGPGPSIDPQGIPLPAGPVGDPAVFARFGVGNVDIGRLAAALRGEGPSGVAPGRQHRAILEALNLDPLPLTDEFSSFDLHRLPGAVLTGPVGVR
;
A
#
# COMPACT_ATOMS: atom_id res chain seq x y z
N MET A 1 -21.10 1.89 -1.09
CA MET A 1 -20.05 2.57 -1.86
C MET A 1 -18.88 1.61 -1.93
N VAL A 2 -18.49 1.22 -3.13
CA VAL A 2 -17.27 0.43 -3.36
C VAL A 2 -16.14 1.45 -3.41
N THR A 3 -15.16 1.31 -2.54
CA THR A 3 -13.90 2.05 -2.54
C THR A 3 -12.83 1.16 -3.12
N TRP A 4 -12.18 1.61 -4.19
CA TRP A 4 -11.03 0.95 -4.78
C TRP A 4 -9.87 1.94 -4.80
N TYR A 5 -8.68 1.53 -4.36
CA TYR A 5 -7.47 2.33 -4.50
C TYR A 5 -6.22 1.47 -4.40
N GLU A 6 -5.14 2.00 -4.97
CA GLU A 6 -3.79 1.49 -4.79
C GLU A 6 -2.84 2.64 -4.44
N ASN A 7 -1.87 2.39 -3.56
CA ASN A 7 -0.86 3.38 -3.18
C ASN A 7 0.40 2.73 -2.61
N LEU A 8 1.46 3.52 -2.45
CA LEU A 8 2.72 3.10 -1.84
C LEU A 8 2.98 3.86 -0.55
N LEU A 9 3.36 3.13 0.51
CA LEU A 9 4.08 3.67 1.65
C LEU A 9 5.57 3.39 1.49
N VAL A 10 6.37 4.42 1.28
CA VAL A 10 7.82 4.34 1.09
C VAL A 10 8.52 4.69 2.41
N ALA A 11 9.39 3.81 2.89
CA ALA A 11 10.33 4.09 3.96
C ALA A 11 11.59 4.75 3.38
N GLY A 12 11.50 6.06 3.16
CA GLY A 12 12.53 6.85 2.50
C GLY A 12 12.33 8.36 2.66
N GLU A 13 13.26 9.14 2.13
CA GLU A 13 13.22 10.60 2.21
C GLU A 13 12.33 11.21 1.13
N PHE A 14 11.48 12.17 1.51
CA PHE A 14 10.49 12.81 0.65
C PHE A 14 11.08 13.36 -0.66
N GLU A 15 12.09 14.23 -0.55
CA GLU A 15 12.72 14.86 -1.72
C GLU A 15 13.35 13.83 -2.68
N LEU A 16 13.94 12.76 -2.15
CA LEU A 16 14.55 11.73 -3.00
C LEU A 16 13.48 10.92 -3.73
N THR A 17 12.36 10.62 -3.08
CA THR A 17 11.21 9.96 -3.71
C THR A 17 10.63 10.83 -4.83
N VAL A 18 10.37 12.12 -4.56
CA VAL A 18 9.85 13.06 -5.58
C VAL A 18 10.77 13.13 -6.79
N ASN A 19 12.07 13.41 -6.57
CA ASN A 19 13.04 13.54 -7.65
C ASN A 19 13.24 12.24 -8.45
N ALA A 20 13.08 11.06 -7.84
CA ALA A 20 13.15 9.80 -8.56
C ALA A 20 11.94 9.59 -9.46
N LEU A 21 10.73 9.82 -8.93
CA LEU A 21 9.49 9.66 -9.68
C LEU A 21 9.39 10.67 -10.84
N GLU A 22 9.76 11.93 -10.61
CA GLU A 22 9.80 12.95 -11.67
C GLU A 22 10.77 12.60 -12.80
N ARG A 23 11.99 12.16 -12.46
CA ARG A 23 12.99 11.77 -13.47
C ARG A 23 12.56 10.55 -14.29
N ALA A 24 11.80 9.64 -13.67
CA ALA A 24 11.23 8.48 -14.34
C ALA A 24 9.94 8.81 -15.12
N GLY A 25 9.39 10.02 -14.95
CA GLY A 25 8.19 10.47 -15.64
C GLY A 25 6.89 9.93 -15.05
N PHE A 26 6.89 9.47 -13.80
CA PHE A 26 5.70 8.97 -13.12
C PHE A 26 4.78 10.11 -12.68
N GLU A 27 3.49 9.96 -12.96
CA GLU A 27 2.44 10.87 -12.49
C GLU A 27 1.85 10.36 -11.17
N ALA A 28 2.05 11.11 -10.09
CA ALA A 28 1.63 10.70 -8.76
C ALA A 28 1.50 11.90 -7.80
N ILE A 29 0.58 11.80 -6.84
CA ILE A 29 0.61 12.65 -5.65
C ILE A 29 1.59 12.02 -4.67
N VAL A 30 2.59 12.80 -4.26
CA VAL A 30 3.60 12.39 -3.28
C VAL A 30 3.42 13.25 -2.03
N ALA A 31 3.18 12.63 -0.89
CA ALA A 31 2.90 13.34 0.36
C ALA A 31 3.72 12.80 1.54
N PRO A 32 4.25 13.65 2.43
CA PRO A 32 4.87 13.18 3.66
C PRO A 32 3.78 12.66 4.62
N VAL A 33 3.93 11.44 5.13
CA VAL A 33 3.01 10.88 6.15
C VAL A 33 3.63 10.81 7.55
N ALA A 34 4.96 10.81 7.61
CA ALA A 34 5.76 11.00 8.82
C ALA A 34 7.23 11.28 8.41
N ARG A 35 8.12 11.49 9.39
CA ARG A 35 9.56 11.64 9.11
C ARG A 35 10.09 10.39 8.40
N ALA A 36 10.72 10.58 7.24
CA ALA A 36 11.23 9.51 6.37
C ALA A 36 10.17 8.46 5.99
N ARG A 37 8.90 8.89 5.89
CA ARG A 37 7.78 8.08 5.40
C ARG A 37 6.98 8.89 4.41
N VAL A 38 6.82 8.34 3.22
CA VAL A 38 6.25 9.03 2.07
C VAL A 38 5.13 8.19 1.51
N ALA A 39 3.97 8.81 1.32
CA ALA A 39 2.91 8.24 0.52
C ALA A 39 3.13 8.60 -0.95
N VAL A 40 2.92 7.62 -1.83
CA VAL A 40 2.85 7.82 -3.27
C VAL A 40 1.50 7.28 -3.74
N VAL A 41 0.68 8.16 -4.30
CA VAL A 41 -0.62 7.83 -4.86
C VAL A 41 -0.50 8.01 -6.37
N PRO A 42 -0.41 6.91 -7.15
CA PRO A 42 -0.25 7.00 -8.60
C PRO A 42 -1.53 7.54 -9.25
N TYR A 43 -1.39 8.15 -10.42
CA TYR A 43 -2.54 8.51 -11.25
C TYR A 43 -3.34 7.27 -11.68
N GLU A 44 -4.67 7.30 -11.54
CA GLU A 44 -5.58 6.14 -11.66
C GLU A 44 -5.53 5.35 -12.99
N TRP A 45 -4.98 5.92 -14.05
CA TRP A 45 -4.89 5.28 -15.37
C TRP A 45 -3.59 4.49 -15.58
N SER A 46 -2.74 4.42 -14.57
CA SER A 46 -1.41 3.79 -14.63
C SER A 46 -1.45 2.26 -14.74
N GLY A 47 -2.59 1.62 -14.44
CA GLY A 47 -2.65 0.17 -14.26
C GLY A 47 -1.76 -0.32 -13.11
N GLY A 48 -1.94 -1.57 -12.67
CA GLY A 48 -1.14 -2.12 -11.57
C GLY A 48 0.35 -2.36 -11.89
N GLU A 49 0.74 -2.24 -13.16
CA GLU A 49 2.13 -2.41 -13.64
C GLU A 49 3.01 -1.23 -13.19
N ASP A 50 2.51 -0.01 -13.24
CA ASP A 50 3.27 1.20 -12.89
C ASP A 50 3.68 1.24 -11.41
N LEU A 51 2.85 0.71 -10.50
CA LEU A 51 3.21 0.62 -9.07
C LEU A 51 4.38 -0.33 -8.81
N SER A 52 4.45 -1.43 -9.56
CA SER A 52 5.53 -2.41 -9.46
C SER A 52 6.84 -1.84 -10.00
N ASP A 53 6.77 -1.02 -11.05
CA ASP A 53 7.91 -0.28 -11.58
C ASP A 53 8.37 0.83 -10.62
N MET A 54 7.45 1.57 -10.00
CA MET A 54 7.77 2.57 -8.98
C MET A 54 8.50 1.95 -7.77
N VAL A 55 8.00 0.84 -7.20
CA VAL A 55 8.70 0.18 -6.07
C VAL A 55 10.04 -0.42 -6.49
N THR A 56 10.16 -0.89 -7.73
CA THR A 56 11.42 -1.40 -8.27
C THR A 56 12.43 -0.26 -8.41
N LEU A 57 12.03 0.87 -8.98
CA LEU A 57 12.84 2.09 -9.11
C LEU A 57 13.32 2.56 -7.73
N LEU A 58 12.39 2.83 -6.80
CA LEU A 58 12.71 3.35 -5.48
C LEU A 58 13.57 2.37 -4.67
N GLY A 59 13.31 1.07 -4.81
CA GLY A 59 14.07 0.04 -4.12
C GLY A 59 15.47 -0.18 -4.69
N ARG A 60 15.65 -0.20 -6.01
CA ARG A 60 16.96 -0.45 -6.65
C ARG A 60 17.85 0.79 -6.63
N ASP A 61 17.29 1.95 -6.94
CA ASP A 61 18.11 3.15 -7.16
C ASP A 61 18.38 3.90 -5.85
N LEU A 62 17.44 3.86 -4.90
CA LEU A 62 17.55 4.57 -3.61
C LEU A 62 17.70 3.64 -2.41
N GLY A 63 17.53 2.33 -2.58
CA GLY A 63 17.58 1.36 -1.48
C GLY A 63 16.39 1.44 -0.53
N PHE A 64 15.29 2.10 -0.92
CA PHE A 64 14.12 2.26 -0.06
C PHE A 64 13.31 0.97 0.02
N ALA A 65 12.74 0.71 1.19
CA ALA A 65 11.70 -0.30 1.34
C ALA A 65 10.33 0.35 1.08
N ALA A 66 9.38 -0.41 0.53
CA ALA A 66 8.04 0.09 0.28
C ALA A 66 6.97 -0.95 0.64
N ILE A 67 5.77 -0.48 0.94
CA ILE A 67 4.56 -1.29 0.95
C ILE A 67 3.67 -0.80 -0.17
N ARG A 68 3.28 -1.68 -1.10
CA ARG A 68 2.17 -1.43 -2.01
C ARG A 68 0.89 -1.91 -1.33
N TRP A 69 -0.10 -1.03 -1.21
CA TRP A 69 -1.42 -1.36 -0.73
C TRP A 69 -2.40 -1.41 -1.89
N GLU A 70 -3.34 -2.35 -1.81
CA GLU A 70 -4.50 -2.43 -2.68
C GLU A 70 -5.73 -2.70 -1.81
N ASN A 71 -6.78 -1.91 -2.01
CA ASN A 71 -8.08 -2.12 -1.39
C ASN A 71 -9.13 -2.21 -2.49
N ASN A 72 -9.91 -3.29 -2.52
CA ASN A 72 -10.99 -3.49 -3.50
C ASN A 72 -12.38 -3.59 -2.85
N SER A 73 -12.57 -2.98 -1.68
CA SER A 73 -13.76 -3.04 -0.81
C SER A 73 -14.04 -4.36 -0.10
N PHE A 74 -13.51 -5.48 -0.58
CA PHE A 74 -13.72 -6.80 0.02
C PHE A 74 -12.47 -7.34 0.71
N VAL A 75 -11.31 -6.96 0.17
CA VAL A 75 -10.02 -7.30 0.73
C VAL A 75 -9.07 -6.11 0.64
N LEU A 76 -8.33 -5.90 1.72
CA LEU A 76 -7.08 -5.15 1.76
C LEU A 76 -5.93 -6.13 1.57
N THR A 77 -5.06 -5.87 0.60
CA THR A 77 -3.80 -6.58 0.43
C THR A 77 -2.62 -5.62 0.54
N ALA A 78 -1.47 -6.15 0.95
CA ALA A 78 -0.23 -5.41 0.99
C ALA A 78 0.92 -6.26 0.46
N ASP A 79 1.81 -5.64 -0.30
CA ASP A 79 3.03 -6.25 -0.81
C ASP A 79 4.22 -5.46 -0.29
N VAL A 80 5.12 -6.13 0.43
CA VAL A 80 6.30 -5.53 1.05
C VAL A 80 7.52 -5.74 0.15
N TRP A 81 8.10 -4.64 -0.31
CA TRP A 81 9.22 -4.61 -1.23
C TRP A 81 10.49 -4.11 -0.55
N GLU A 82 11.60 -4.80 -0.82
CA GLU A 82 12.95 -4.41 -0.38
C GLU A 82 13.94 -4.59 -1.53
N GLY A 83 14.78 -3.59 -1.78
CA GLY A 83 15.76 -3.64 -2.88
C GLY A 83 15.11 -3.89 -4.26
N GLY A 84 13.85 -3.46 -4.43
CA GLY A 84 13.06 -3.69 -5.64
C GLY A 84 12.61 -5.14 -5.82
N ARG A 85 12.46 -5.91 -4.74
CA ARG A 85 11.94 -7.29 -4.76
C ARG A 85 10.82 -7.46 -3.74
N LEU A 86 9.77 -8.18 -4.13
CA LEU A 86 8.74 -8.62 -3.20
C LEU A 86 9.35 -9.59 -2.18
N THR A 87 9.15 -9.31 -0.89
CA THR A 87 9.69 -10.11 0.22
C THR A 87 8.60 -10.74 1.06
N HIS A 88 7.50 -10.03 1.26
CA HIS A 88 6.37 -10.47 2.07
C HIS A 88 5.07 -9.92 1.48
N TRP A 89 3.97 -10.56 1.84
CA TRP A 89 2.64 -10.14 1.45
C TRP A 89 1.69 -10.27 2.64
N TYR A 90 0.59 -9.54 2.55
CA TYR A 90 -0.49 -9.53 3.52
C TYR A 90 -1.82 -9.56 2.79
N VAL A 91 -2.77 -10.29 3.35
CA VAL A 91 -4.16 -10.35 2.91
C VAL A 91 -5.04 -10.29 4.16
N SER A 92 -6.00 -9.38 4.16
CA SER A 92 -6.95 -9.21 5.28
C SER A 92 -8.01 -10.30 5.38
N GLU A 93 -8.42 -10.88 4.25
CA GLU A 93 -9.42 -11.97 4.21
C GLU A 93 -9.12 -12.91 3.03
N LEU A 94 -8.51 -14.06 3.32
CA LEU A 94 -8.12 -15.05 2.31
C LEU A 94 -9.32 -15.64 1.56
N SER A 95 -10.49 -15.75 2.18
CA SER A 95 -11.68 -16.29 1.50
C SER A 95 -12.23 -15.35 0.42
N ASN A 96 -11.84 -14.06 0.47
CA ASN A 96 -12.16 -13.06 -0.54
C ASN A 96 -11.07 -12.94 -1.62
N VAL A 97 -9.98 -13.72 -1.53
CA VAL A 97 -8.89 -13.75 -2.52
C VAL A 97 -8.97 -15.04 -3.30
N ALA A 98 -9.19 -14.94 -4.60
CA ALA A 98 -9.59 -16.09 -5.37
C ALA A 98 -8.44 -17.07 -5.72
N TYR A 99 -7.16 -16.66 -5.62
CA TYR A 99 -5.91 -17.45 -5.58
C TYR A 99 -4.70 -16.49 -5.51
N ARG A 100 -4.11 -16.28 -4.32
CA ARG A 100 -2.68 -15.93 -4.15
C ARG A 100 -1.98 -17.17 -3.59
N TRP A 101 -1.92 -18.24 -4.37
CA TRP A 101 -1.08 -19.40 -4.02
C TRP A 101 0.11 -19.41 -4.97
N VAL A 102 1.30 -19.55 -4.40
CA VAL A 102 2.57 -19.61 -5.13
C VAL A 102 2.53 -20.85 -6.03
N ASP A 103 2.37 -20.65 -7.34
CA ASP A 103 2.84 -21.65 -8.29
C ASP A 103 4.33 -21.43 -8.59
N GLU A 104 4.94 -22.38 -9.28
CA GLU A 104 6.36 -22.37 -9.63
C GLU A 104 6.78 -21.18 -10.53
N LEU A 105 5.84 -20.30 -10.94
CA LEU A 105 6.02 -19.18 -11.86
C LEU A 105 5.91 -17.80 -11.20
N GLY A 106 5.58 -17.74 -9.90
CA GLY A 106 5.53 -16.49 -9.12
C GLY A 106 4.11 -15.96 -8.87
N PRO A 107 3.94 -14.95 -7.99
CA PRO A 107 2.62 -14.53 -7.52
C PRO A 107 1.84 -13.70 -8.57
N GLY A 108 0.56 -14.05 -8.79
CA GLY A 108 -0.43 -13.26 -9.54
C GLY A 108 -1.88 -13.67 -9.20
N PRO A 109 -2.90 -12.78 -9.32
CA PRO A 109 -4.27 -13.07 -8.91
C PRO A 109 -5.11 -13.82 -9.99
N SER A 110 -5.88 -14.84 -9.59
CA SER A 110 -6.93 -15.51 -10.41
C SER A 110 -7.98 -16.22 -9.51
N ILE A 111 -9.06 -16.81 -10.05
CA ILE A 111 -10.16 -17.48 -9.31
C ILE A 111 -10.10 -19.02 -9.43
N ASP A 112 -10.43 -19.76 -8.34
CA ASP A 112 -10.55 -21.22 -8.37
C ASP A 112 -11.80 -21.76 -9.07
N PRO A 113 -11.67 -22.55 -10.16
CA PRO A 113 -12.79 -23.25 -10.76
C PRO A 113 -13.27 -24.52 -10.01
N GLN A 114 -12.62 -24.98 -8.94
CA GLN A 114 -12.81 -26.35 -8.39
C GLN A 114 -13.69 -26.47 -7.13
N GLY A 115 -14.21 -25.37 -6.58
CA GLY A 115 -15.19 -25.42 -5.48
C GLY A 115 -14.64 -25.88 -4.12
N ILE A 116 -13.33 -25.79 -3.91
CA ILE A 116 -12.69 -26.04 -2.61
C ILE A 116 -12.90 -24.79 -1.73
N PRO A 117 -13.39 -24.92 -0.48
CA PRO A 117 -13.49 -23.79 0.43
C PRO A 117 -12.11 -23.17 0.70
N LEU A 118 -11.96 -21.89 0.41
CA LEU A 118 -10.73 -21.14 0.72
C LEU A 118 -10.58 -20.95 2.24
N PRO A 119 -9.34 -20.96 2.78
CA PRO A 119 -9.11 -20.62 4.18
C PRO A 119 -9.64 -19.20 4.47
N ALA A 120 -10.26 -19.02 5.63
CA ALA A 120 -10.80 -17.73 6.06
C ALA A 120 -9.81 -16.98 6.95
N GLY A 121 -9.92 -15.66 6.93
CA GLY A 121 -9.22 -14.75 7.81
C GLY A 121 -7.91 -14.18 7.22
N PRO A 122 -7.23 -13.35 8.02
CA PRO A 122 -6.06 -12.60 7.61
C PRO A 122 -4.77 -13.45 7.64
N VAL A 123 -3.83 -13.12 6.77
CA VAL A 123 -2.47 -13.69 6.74
C VAL A 123 -1.44 -12.60 6.52
N GLY A 124 -0.29 -12.73 7.20
CA GLY A 124 0.83 -11.80 7.17
C GLY A 124 1.50 -11.70 8.54
N ASP A 125 2.73 -11.18 8.57
CA ASP A 125 3.51 -11.03 9.81
C ASP A 125 3.57 -9.56 10.26
N PRO A 126 2.97 -9.19 11.42
CA PRO A 126 3.02 -7.84 11.96
C PRO A 126 4.43 -7.27 12.14
N ALA A 127 5.44 -8.11 12.42
CA ALA A 127 6.81 -7.66 12.62
C ALA A 127 7.41 -7.06 11.33
N VAL A 128 6.99 -7.55 10.17
CA VAL A 128 7.43 -7.04 8.86
C VAL A 128 6.94 -5.61 8.63
N PHE A 129 5.73 -5.29 9.09
CA PHE A 129 5.12 -3.97 8.93
C PHE A 129 5.67 -2.94 9.92
N ALA A 130 6.05 -3.37 11.12
CA ALA A 130 6.44 -2.46 12.22
C ALA A 130 7.56 -1.48 11.84
N ARG A 131 8.52 -1.91 11.01
CA ARG A 131 9.62 -1.04 10.55
C ARG A 131 9.17 0.14 9.69
N PHE A 132 7.99 0.07 9.08
CA PHE A 132 7.41 1.16 8.29
C PHE A 132 6.71 2.19 9.17
N GLY A 133 6.54 1.92 10.47
CA GLY A 133 6.09 2.93 11.41
C GLY A 133 7.19 3.88 11.84
N VAL A 134 6.80 4.88 12.64
CA VAL A 134 7.72 5.87 13.23
C VAL A 134 7.53 5.91 14.75
N GLY A 135 8.64 6.11 15.48
CA GLY A 135 8.64 6.11 16.94
C GLY A 135 8.38 4.73 17.54
N ASN A 136 7.69 4.69 18.68
CA ASN A 136 7.35 3.44 19.36
C ASN A 136 6.07 2.86 18.75
N VAL A 137 6.22 1.91 17.83
CA VAL A 137 5.10 1.15 17.26
C VAL A 137 4.64 0.10 18.26
N ASP A 138 3.36 0.14 18.64
CA ASP A 138 2.74 -0.91 19.45
C ASP A 138 2.43 -2.12 18.57
N ILE A 139 3.29 -3.14 18.66
CA ILE A 139 3.17 -4.37 17.88
C ILE A 139 1.86 -5.11 18.18
N GLY A 140 1.35 -5.05 19.41
CA GLY A 140 0.09 -5.68 19.79
C GLY A 140 -1.09 -5.00 19.09
N ARG A 141 -1.12 -3.67 19.10
CA ARG A 141 -2.13 -2.87 18.37
C ARG A 141 -2.03 -3.08 16.86
N LEU A 142 -0.82 -3.11 16.30
CA LEU A 142 -0.61 -3.37 14.87
C LEU A 142 -1.09 -4.78 14.48
N ALA A 143 -0.78 -5.78 15.29
CA ALA A 143 -1.24 -7.15 15.05
C ALA A 143 -2.78 -7.26 15.13
N ALA A 144 -3.42 -6.56 16.07
CA ALA A 144 -4.87 -6.48 16.16
C ALA A 144 -5.49 -5.81 14.91
N ALA A 145 -4.91 -4.70 14.45
CA ALA A 145 -5.36 -4.00 13.24
C ALA A 145 -5.21 -4.87 11.98
N LEU A 146 -4.07 -5.56 11.82
CA LEU A 146 -3.85 -6.52 10.73
C LEU A 146 -4.83 -7.70 10.79
N ARG A 147 -5.27 -8.09 11.97
CA ARG A 147 -6.33 -9.11 12.12
C ARG A 147 -7.75 -8.59 11.92
N GLY A 148 -7.92 -7.28 11.74
CA GLY A 148 -9.24 -6.66 11.64
C GLY A 148 -10.01 -6.67 12.96
N GLU A 149 -9.32 -6.81 14.09
CA GLU A 149 -9.92 -6.80 15.42
C GLU A 149 -10.41 -5.38 15.75
N GLY A 150 -11.70 -5.27 16.07
CA GLY A 150 -12.33 -4.01 16.41
C GLY A 150 -13.86 -4.13 16.43
N PRO A 151 -14.56 -3.10 16.92
CA PRO A 151 -16.01 -3.13 16.96
C PRO A 151 -16.55 -3.28 15.54
N SER A 152 -17.28 -4.37 15.27
CA SER A 152 -18.09 -4.68 14.06
C SER A 152 -17.44 -5.30 12.82
N GLY A 153 -16.19 -5.78 12.86
CA GLY A 153 -15.56 -6.35 11.66
C GLY A 153 -15.22 -5.24 10.67
N VAL A 154 -13.94 -4.94 10.54
CA VAL A 154 -13.51 -3.69 9.96
C VAL A 154 -13.50 -3.83 8.43
N ALA A 155 -14.40 -3.12 7.73
CA ALA A 155 -14.35 -2.99 6.28
C ALA A 155 -12.92 -2.63 5.83
N PRO A 156 -12.39 -3.17 4.71
CA PRO A 156 -10.98 -3.02 4.32
C PRO A 156 -10.40 -1.61 4.41
N GLY A 157 -11.14 -0.58 4.02
CA GLY A 157 -10.68 0.81 4.13
C GLY A 157 -10.52 1.32 5.57
N ARG A 158 -11.43 0.92 6.48
CA ARG A 158 -11.28 1.22 7.91
C ARG A 158 -10.13 0.42 8.53
N GLN A 159 -9.87 -0.78 8.01
CA GLN A 159 -8.78 -1.64 8.50
C GLN A 159 -7.44 -1.05 8.07
N HIS A 160 -7.34 -0.58 6.83
CA HIS A 160 -6.16 0.12 6.33
C HIS A 160 -5.84 1.34 7.20
N ARG A 161 -6.84 2.18 7.49
CA ARG A 161 -6.67 3.31 8.42
C ARG A 161 -6.15 2.87 9.78
N ALA A 162 -6.75 1.84 10.39
CA ALA A 162 -6.31 1.34 11.69
C ALA A 162 -4.86 0.83 11.69
N ILE A 163 -4.42 0.21 10.58
CA ILE A 163 -3.02 -0.23 10.40
C ILE A 163 -2.09 1.00 10.35
N LEU A 164 -2.42 2.02 9.55
CA LEU A 164 -1.60 3.23 9.42
C LEU A 164 -1.50 4.00 10.74
N GLU A 165 -2.60 4.10 11.49
CA GLU A 165 -2.61 4.69 12.83
C GLU A 165 -1.77 3.89 13.83
N ALA A 166 -1.78 2.56 13.75
CA ALA A 166 -0.94 1.70 14.59
C ALA A 166 0.56 1.83 14.25
N LEU A 167 0.88 2.23 13.00
CA LEU A 167 2.24 2.56 12.55
C LEU A 167 2.65 4.01 12.91
N ASN A 168 1.78 4.79 13.58
CA ASN A 168 1.98 6.21 13.88
C ASN A 168 2.15 7.07 12.62
N LEU A 169 1.37 6.79 11.57
CA LEU A 169 1.39 7.53 10.30
C LEU A 169 0.12 8.34 10.11
N ASP A 170 0.19 9.43 9.35
CA ASP A 170 -1.01 10.09 8.83
C ASP A 170 -1.71 9.18 7.80
N PRO A 171 -2.95 8.72 8.06
CA PRO A 171 -3.62 7.82 7.15
C PRO A 171 -4.20 8.51 5.91
N LEU A 172 -4.36 9.84 5.92
CA LEU A 172 -5.09 10.56 4.88
C LEU A 172 -4.54 10.26 3.47
N PRO A 173 -3.21 10.37 3.20
CA PRO A 173 -2.69 10.21 1.84
C PRO A 173 -2.68 8.75 1.33
N LEU A 174 -2.99 7.76 2.19
CA LEU A 174 -2.92 6.33 1.86
C LEU A 174 -4.28 5.64 1.92
N THR A 175 -5.37 6.39 2.14
CA THR A 175 -6.71 5.79 2.31
C THR A 175 -7.71 6.20 1.24
N ASP A 176 -7.23 6.78 0.15
CA ASP A 176 -8.05 7.22 -0.98
C ASP A 176 -7.34 7.03 -2.33
N GLU A 177 -8.11 7.16 -3.40
CA GLU A 177 -7.64 7.17 -4.79
C GLU A 177 -7.21 8.57 -5.25
N PHE A 178 -6.43 8.66 -6.33
CA PHE A 178 -5.83 9.90 -6.81
C PHE A 178 -6.86 11.02 -7.04
N SER A 179 -7.95 10.73 -7.73
CA SER A 179 -8.99 11.70 -8.11
C SER A 179 -9.83 12.19 -6.94
N SER A 180 -9.79 11.47 -5.82
CA SER A 180 -10.52 11.81 -4.60
C SER A 180 -9.75 12.77 -3.69
N PHE A 181 -8.47 13.05 -3.97
CA PHE A 181 -7.67 13.96 -3.16
C PHE A 181 -7.90 15.43 -3.48
N ASP A 182 -8.16 16.19 -2.41
CA ASP A 182 -7.97 17.64 -2.37
C ASP A 182 -6.56 17.94 -1.83
N LEU A 183 -5.65 18.41 -2.70
CA LEU A 183 -4.27 18.72 -2.34
C LEU A 183 -4.17 19.75 -1.20
N HIS A 184 -5.16 20.62 -1.01
CA HIS A 184 -5.17 21.57 0.11
C HIS A 184 -5.27 20.87 1.48
N ARG A 185 -5.74 19.62 1.50
CA ARG A 185 -5.83 18.79 2.70
C ARG A 185 -4.57 17.95 2.95
N LEU A 186 -3.60 17.99 2.03
CA LEU A 186 -2.35 17.24 2.10
C LEU A 186 -1.16 18.22 2.19
N PRO A 187 -0.88 18.80 3.38
CA PRO A 187 0.19 19.79 3.53
C PRO A 187 1.55 19.20 3.15
N GLY A 188 2.25 19.88 2.25
CA GLY A 188 3.56 19.43 1.75
C GLY A 188 3.49 18.38 0.65
N ALA A 189 2.29 17.99 0.19
CA ALA A 189 2.18 17.13 -0.98
C ALA A 189 2.58 17.86 -2.27
N VAL A 190 3.14 17.10 -3.20
CA VAL A 190 3.50 17.55 -4.55
C VAL A 190 2.91 16.60 -5.57
N LEU A 191 2.67 17.11 -6.77
CA LEU A 191 2.26 16.32 -7.92
C LEU A 191 3.49 16.14 -8.82
N THR A 192 3.91 14.89 -9.04
CA THR A 192 4.97 14.54 -9.99
C THR A 192 4.38 14.33 -11.36
N GLY A 193 5.17 14.56 -12.42
CA GLY A 193 4.74 14.37 -13.80
C GLY A 193 3.86 15.51 -14.35
N PRO A 194 3.66 15.56 -15.67
CA PRO A 194 2.74 16.53 -16.26
C PRO A 194 1.31 16.10 -15.96
N VAL A 195 0.55 16.94 -15.23
CA VAL A 195 -0.91 16.80 -15.14
C VAL A 195 -1.43 16.74 -16.56
N GLY A 196 -2.01 15.62 -16.97
CA GLY A 196 -2.46 15.41 -18.35
C GLY A 196 -3.38 16.53 -18.83
N VAL A 197 -2.82 17.52 -19.53
CA VAL A 197 -3.45 18.10 -20.71
C VAL A 197 -3.02 17.20 -21.86
N ARG A 198 -3.85 16.21 -22.18
CA ARG A 198 -3.86 15.52 -23.47
C ARG A 198 -5.27 15.49 -24.00
#